data_AF-A0ABD3DVS5-F1
#
_entry.id   AF-A0ABD3DVS5-F1
#
_cell.length_a   1.000
_cell.length_b   1.000
_cell.length_c   1.000
_cell.angle_alpha   90.00
_cell.angle_beta   90.00
_cell.angle_gamma   90.00
#
_symmetry.space_group_name_H-M   'P 1'
#
loop_
_entity.id
_entity.type
_entity.pdbx_description
1 polymer ?
#
loop_
_entity_poly.entity_id
_entity_poly.type
_entity_poly.pdbx_seq_one_letter_code
_entity_poly.pdbx_strand_id
1 'polypeptide(L)'
;MPRFESTRTEPCAAPSSSKACREKQLRDRLNDKFVELGALLDPGRPPKTDKSAILVDAVRMVTQLRDETQKLKDTNLTQKLLVSIVL
;
A
#
# COMPACT_ATOMS: atom_id res chain seq x y z
N MET A 1 28.61 -35.03 -13.45
CA MET A 1 28.29 -33.62 -13.15
C MET A 1 27.60 -33.57 -11.80
N PRO A 2 28.25 -33.07 -10.73
CA PRO A 2 27.58 -32.99 -9.43
C PRO A 2 26.58 -31.82 -9.45
N ARG A 3 25.38 -32.07 -8.94
CA ARG A 3 24.29 -31.11 -8.84
C ARG A 3 24.63 -30.12 -7.72
N PHE A 4 24.60 -28.82 -8.01
CA PHE A 4 24.79 -27.77 -7.00
C PHE A 4 23.62 -27.82 -6.00
N GLU A 5 23.83 -28.43 -4.84
CA GLU A 5 22.93 -28.29 -3.70
C GLU A 5 23.23 -26.97 -2.99
N SER A 6 22.31 -26.01 -3.13
CA SER A 6 22.33 -24.77 -2.36
C SER A 6 22.01 -25.10 -0.91
N THR A 7 23.04 -25.20 -0.08
CA THR A 7 22.94 -25.25 1.39
C THR A 7 22.44 -23.91 1.90
N ARG A 8 21.12 -23.73 1.98
CA ARG A 8 20.51 -22.63 2.71
C ARG A 8 19.69 -23.21 3.85
N THR A 9 20.30 -23.20 5.04
CA THR A 9 19.70 -23.57 6.32
C THR A 9 18.63 -22.55 6.67
N GLU A 10 17.35 -22.92 6.51
CA GLU A 10 16.21 -22.13 6.97
C GLU A 10 15.60 -22.83 8.20
N PRO A 11 15.37 -22.14 9.34
CA PRO A 11 14.80 -22.74 10.53
C PRO A 11 13.29 -22.99 10.38
N CYS A 12 12.85 -24.13 10.91
CA CYS A 12 11.46 -24.58 11.10
C CYS A 12 10.62 -24.83 9.83
N ALA A 13 10.81 -26.02 9.25
CA ALA A 13 9.88 -26.63 8.32
C ALA A 13 8.62 -27.16 9.06
N ALA A 14 7.52 -26.41 8.97
CA ALA A 14 6.18 -26.99 9.09
C ALA A 14 5.89 -27.92 7.88
N PRO A 15 5.05 -28.96 8.01
CA PRO A 15 5.01 -30.08 7.07
C PRO A 15 4.56 -29.68 5.65
N SER A 16 5.33 -30.18 4.67
CA SER A 16 4.94 -30.62 3.31
C SER A 16 4.18 -29.71 2.32
N SER A 17 4.22 -28.37 2.41
CA SER A 17 3.78 -27.55 1.28
C SER A 17 4.83 -27.47 0.17
N SER A 18 4.47 -27.92 -1.04
CA SER A 18 5.31 -27.81 -2.25
C SER A 18 5.75 -26.35 -2.47
N LYS A 19 6.95 -26.15 -3.05
CA LYS A 19 7.44 -24.82 -3.46
C LYS A 19 6.39 -24.03 -4.26
N ALA A 20 5.64 -24.71 -5.13
CA ALA A 20 4.56 -24.11 -5.92
C ALA A 20 3.39 -23.61 -5.06
N CYS A 21 3.04 -24.34 -3.98
CA CYS A 21 1.97 -23.94 -3.05
C CYS A 21 2.38 -22.69 -2.25
N ARG A 22 3.64 -22.62 -1.81
CA ARG A 22 4.18 -21.44 -1.12
C ARG A 22 4.14 -20.20 -2.00
N GLU A 23 4.57 -20.34 -3.26
CA GLU A 23 4.52 -19.23 -4.23
C GLU A 23 3.09 -18.79 -4.56
N LYS A 24 2.15 -19.74 -4.69
CA LYS A 24 0.73 -19.41 -4.85
C LYS A 24 0.23 -18.54 -3.69
N GLN A 25 0.50 -18.95 -2.45
CA GLN A 25 0.07 -18.18 -1.27
C GLN A 25 0.68 -16.77 -1.23
N LEU A 26 1.93 -16.60 -1.66
CA LEU A 26 2.56 -15.28 -1.75
C LEU A 26 1.84 -14.39 -2.78
N ARG A 27 1.54 -14.93 -3.96
CA ARG A 27 0.84 -14.17 -5.02
C ARG A 27 -0.60 -13.85 -4.64
N ASP A 28 -1.30 -14.77 -3.99
CA ASP A 28 -2.66 -14.56 -3.50
C ASP A 28 -2.67 -13.42 -2.48
N ARG A 29 -1.80 -13.46 -1.46
CA ARG A 29 -1.67 -12.38 -0.46
C ARG A 29 -1.31 -11.03 -1.08
N LEU A 30 -0.44 -11.02 -2.10
CA LEU A 30 -0.09 -9.79 -2.81
C LEU A 30 -1.28 -9.24 -3.59
N ASN A 31 -2.04 -10.10 -4.28
CA ASN A 31 -3.23 -9.70 -5.02
C ASN A 31 -4.31 -9.15 -4.08
N ASP A 32 -4.53 -9.78 -2.93
CA ASP A 32 -5.49 -9.29 -1.92
C ASP A 32 -5.16 -7.85 -1.51
N LYS A 33 -3.87 -7.51 -1.38
CA LYS A 33 -3.43 -6.14 -1.07
C LYS A 33 -3.67 -5.15 -2.21
N PHE A 34 -3.55 -5.57 -3.46
CA PHE A 34 -3.93 -4.72 -4.60
C PHE A 34 -5.44 -4.49 -4.66
N VAL A 35 -6.25 -5.51 -4.38
CA VAL A 35 -7.72 -5.39 -4.36
C VAL A 35 -8.16 -4.45 -3.24
N GLU A 36 -7.62 -4.63 -2.03
CA GLU A 36 -7.87 -3.77 -0.86
C GLU A 36 -7.49 -2.31 -1.16
N LEU A 37 -6.29 -2.07 -1.71
CA LEU A 37 -5.83 -0.74 -2.09
C LEU A 37 -6.73 -0.11 -3.17
N GLY A 38 -7.10 -0.88 -4.19
CA GLY A 38 -8.00 -0.42 -5.25
C GLY A 38 -9.36 0.04 -4.70
N ALA A 39 -9.93 -0.68 -3.74
CA ALA A 39 -11.19 -0.32 -3.09
C ALA A 39 -11.08 0.95 -2.23
N LEU A 40 -9.94 1.18 -1.57
CA LEU A 40 -9.68 2.40 -0.79
C LEU A 40 -9.55 3.65 -1.67
N LEU A 41 -8.98 3.49 -2.88
CA LEU A 41 -8.71 4.62 -3.78
C LEU A 41 -9.94 5.14 -4.51
N ASP A 42 -10.95 4.29 -4.71
CA ASP A 42 -12.14 4.62 -5.50
C ASP A 42 -13.38 3.92 -4.91
N PRO A 43 -13.82 4.35 -3.71
CA PRO A 43 -14.96 3.75 -3.04
C PRO A 43 -16.23 3.93 -3.88
N GLY A 44 -16.86 2.82 -4.27
CA GLY A 44 -18.09 2.80 -5.07
C GLY A 44 -17.89 2.42 -6.53
N ARG A 45 -16.65 2.23 -7.01
CA ARG A 45 -16.37 1.64 -8.32
C ARG A 45 -16.11 0.14 -8.25
N PRO A 46 -16.33 -0.59 -9.36
CA PRO A 46 -15.89 -1.98 -9.46
C PRO A 46 -14.38 -2.12 -9.17
N PRO A 47 -13.93 -3.26 -8.61
CA PRO A 47 -12.53 -3.47 -8.28
C PRO A 47 -11.62 -3.25 -9.50
N LYS A 48 -10.62 -2.38 -9.34
CA LYS A 48 -9.58 -2.17 -10.36
C LYS A 48 -8.70 -3.43 -10.42
N THR A 49 -8.37 -3.88 -11.62
CA THR A 49 -7.50 -5.05 -11.85
C THR A 49 -6.11 -4.68 -12.37
N ASP A 50 -5.95 -3.48 -12.93
CA ASP A 50 -4.66 -2.96 -13.38
C ASP A 50 -3.81 -2.49 -12.18
N LYS A 51 -2.78 -3.28 -11.87
CA LYS A 51 -1.85 -3.02 -10.76
C LYS A 51 -1.07 -1.71 -10.93
N SER A 52 -0.73 -1.34 -12.16
CA SER A 52 0.03 -0.10 -12.42
C SER A 52 -0.84 1.13 -12.16
N ALA A 53 -2.08 1.11 -12.64
CA ALA A 53 -3.05 2.17 -12.39
C ALA A 53 -3.34 2.34 -10.90
N ILE A 54 -3.50 1.23 -10.15
CA ILE A 54 -3.71 1.26 -8.69
C ILE A 54 -2.54 1.97 -7.98
N LEU A 55 -1.29 1.67 -8.35
CA LEU A 55 -0.12 2.31 -7.74
C LEU A 55 -0.03 3.79 -8.08
N VAL A 56 -0.29 4.16 -9.34
CA VAL A 56 -0.29 5.57 -9.77
C VAL A 56 -1.37 6.36 -9.03
N ASP A 57 -2.57 5.82 -8.90
CA ASP A 57 -3.65 6.44 -8.14
C ASP A 57 -3.30 6.59 -6.65
N ALA A 58 -2.66 5.57 -6.05
CA ALA A 58 -2.21 5.63 -4.66
C ALA A 58 -1.20 6.75 -4.43
N VAL A 59 -0.19 6.87 -5.29
CA VAL A 59 0.81 7.94 -5.21
C VAL A 59 0.14 9.30 -5.35
N ARG A 60 -0.75 9.46 -6.34
CA ARG A 60 -1.48 10.70 -6.56
C ARG A 60 -2.31 11.10 -5.33
N MET A 61 -3.09 10.17 -4.77
CA MET A 61 -3.96 10.43 -3.63
C MET A 61 -3.16 10.80 -2.37
N VAL A 62 -2.06 10.09 -2.10
CA VAL A 62 -1.18 10.41 -0.95
C VAL A 62 -0.58 11.81 -1.07
N THR A 63 -0.15 12.21 -2.27
CA THR A 63 0.37 13.56 -2.52
C THR A 63 -0.72 14.61 -2.28
N GLN A 64 -1.92 14.41 -2.84
CA GLN A 64 -3.05 15.32 -2.64
C GLN A 64 -3.41 15.50 -1.17
N LEU A 65 -3.51 14.41 -0.40
CA LEU A 65 -3.83 14.46 1.02
C LEU A 65 -2.75 15.19 1.85
N ARG A 66 -1.47 15.07 1.47
CA ARG A 66 -0.38 15.80 2.13
C ARG A 66 -0.51 17.31 1.87
N ASP A 67 -0.78 17.70 0.62
CA ASP A 67 -0.96 19.09 0.23
C ASP A 67 -2.19 19.71 0.91
N GLU A 68 -3.31 18.98 0.93
CA GLU A 68 -4.53 19.38 1.64
C GLU A 68 -4.27 19.54 3.14
N THR A 69 -3.55 18.61 3.76
CA THR A 69 -3.17 18.68 5.17
C THR A 69 -2.31 19.92 5.46
N GLN A 70 -1.35 20.23 4.58
CA GLN A 70 -0.50 21.41 4.76
C GLN A 70 -1.32 22.70 4.62
N LYS A 71 -2.17 22.80 3.60
CA LYS A 71 -3.08 23.93 3.40
C LYS A 71 -4.04 24.12 4.60
N LEU A 72 -4.58 23.03 5.15
CA LEU A 72 -5.42 23.08 6.34
C LEU A 72 -4.65 23.58 7.58
N LYS A 73 -3.38 23.21 7.74
CA LYS A 73 -2.54 23.75 8.81
C LYS A 73 -2.30 25.24 8.63
N ASP A 74 -1.93 25.67 7.43
CA ASP A 74 -1.62 27.08 7.14
C ASP A 74 -2.86 27.98 7.31
N THR A 75 -4.02 27.53 6.83
CA THR A 75 -5.30 28.23 7.04
C THR A 75 -5.68 28.29 8.52
N ASN A 76 -5.49 27.22 9.28
CA ASN A 76 -5.73 27.22 10.72
C ASN A 76 -4.81 28.18 11.49
N LEU A 77 -3.53 28.23 11.14
CA LEU A 77 -2.56 29.16 11.71
C LEU A 77 -2.94 30.61 11.38
N THR A 78 -3.27 30.87 10.12
CA THR A 78 -3.70 32.20 9.66
C THR A 78 -4.97 32.64 10.39
N GLN A 79 -5.96 31.76 10.51
CA GLN A 79 -7.19 32.04 11.25
C GLN A 79 -6.92 32.35 12.73
N LYS A 80 -6.05 31.57 13.39
CA LYS A 80 -5.66 31.81 14.79
C LYS A 80 -4.97 33.16 14.97
N LEU A 81 -4.07 33.52 14.05
CA LEU A 81 -3.38 34.81 14.08
C LEU A 81 -4.37 35.97 13.93
N LEU A 82 -5.30 35.87 12.98
CA LEU A 82 -6.34 36.88 12.79
C LEU A 82 -7.20 37.08 14.04
N VAL A 83 -7.61 35.99 14.70
CA VAL A 83 -8.39 36.07 15.94
C VAL A 83 -7.60 36.76 17.06
N SER A 84 -6.30 36.47 17.21
CA SER A 84 -5.44 37.10 18.22
C SER A 84 -5.14 38.59 17.96
N ILE A 85 -5.34 39.07 16.73
CA ILE A 85 -5.16 40.49 16.39
C ILE A 85 -6.44 41.28 16.67
N VAL A 86 -7.61 40.64 16.55
CA VAL A 86 -8.93 41.28 16.66
C VAL A 86 -9.49 41.23 18.08
N LEU A 87 -9.06 40.26 18.92
CA LEU A 87 -9.41 40.14 20.34
C LEU A 87 -8.27 40.64 21.22
#